data_AF-A0AAU1WCU2-F1
#
_entry.id   AF-A0AAU1WCU2-F1
#
_cell.length_a   1.000
_cell.length_b   1.000
_cell.length_c   1.000
_cell.angle_alpha   90.00
_cell.angle_beta   90.00
_cell.angle_gamma   90.00
#
_symmetry.space_group_name_H-M   'P 1'
#
loop_
_entity.id
_entity.type
_entity.pdbx_description
1 polymer ?
#
loop_
_entity_poly.entity_id
_entity_poly.type
_entity_poly.pdbx_seq_one_letter_code
_entity_poly.pdbx_strand_id
1 'polypeptide(L)'
;MLRALDHVQLAAPAGSEDALRRFYGDVLGMTQTPKPPALAARGGCWFEAGQVRLHLGIERDFRPARKAHPGLRVTGIEAYAARLAAHGVRITWDGDLPGHRRFYADDPVGNRLEFLEPVTPGPP
;
A
#
# COMPACT_ATOMS: atom_id res chain seq x y z
N MET A 1 0.34 -2.32 -27.58
CA MET A 1 1.28 -1.35 -26.98
C MET A 1 0.82 -1.02 -25.57
N LEU A 2 1.71 -0.98 -24.57
CA LEU A 2 1.39 -0.65 -23.17
C LEU A 2 1.18 0.87 -23.00
N ARG A 3 0.34 1.29 -22.02
CA ARG A 3 -0.03 2.71 -21.81
C ARG A 3 0.28 3.23 -20.42
N ALA A 4 -0.08 2.47 -19.38
CA ALA A 4 0.12 2.83 -17.99
C ALA A 4 -0.01 1.58 -17.12
N LEU A 5 0.38 1.71 -15.85
CA LEU A 5 -0.04 0.79 -14.79
C LEU A 5 -1.49 1.13 -14.42
N ASP A 6 -2.40 0.17 -14.55
CA ASP A 6 -3.81 0.37 -14.17
C ASP A 6 -4.03 0.17 -12.67
N HIS A 7 -3.49 -0.92 -12.12
CA HIS A 7 -3.55 -1.24 -10.69
C HIS A 7 -2.42 -2.20 -10.32
N VAL A 8 -2.19 -2.36 -9.01
CA VAL A 8 -1.40 -3.45 -8.44
C VAL A 8 -2.33 -4.39 -7.68
N GLN A 9 -2.20 -5.69 -7.93
CA GLN A 9 -2.88 -6.71 -7.14
C GLN A 9 -1.96 -7.24 -6.05
N LEU A 10 -2.42 -7.18 -4.80
CA LEU A 10 -1.79 -7.85 -3.65
C LEU A 10 -2.68 -9.02 -3.22
N ALA A 11 -2.06 -10.15 -2.90
CA ALA A 11 -2.78 -11.30 -2.38
C ALA A 11 -3.06 -11.10 -0.88
N ALA A 12 -4.13 -11.73 -0.41
CA ALA A 12 -4.49 -11.77 1.00
C ALA A 12 -5.20 -13.10 1.33
N PRO A 13 -5.13 -13.60 2.57
CA PRO A 13 -5.87 -14.78 2.99
C PRO A 13 -7.36 -14.46 3.17
N ALA A 14 -8.22 -15.46 3.03
CA ALA A 14 -9.66 -15.32 3.26
C ALA A 14 -9.95 -14.83 4.70
N GLY A 15 -10.94 -13.93 4.85
CA GLY A 15 -11.35 -13.40 6.16
C GLY A 15 -10.49 -12.24 6.67
N SER A 16 -9.55 -11.72 5.87
CA SER A 16 -8.72 -10.58 6.22
C SER A 16 -9.33 -9.22 5.86
N GLU A 17 -10.46 -9.20 5.15
CA GLU A 17 -11.03 -7.99 4.55
C GLU A 17 -11.26 -6.85 5.55
N ASP A 18 -11.73 -7.14 6.76
CA ASP A 18 -11.98 -6.11 7.77
C ASP A 18 -10.69 -5.47 8.29
N ALA A 19 -9.64 -6.28 8.49
CA ALA A 19 -8.31 -5.77 8.85
C ALA A 19 -7.73 -4.93 7.71
N LEU A 20 -7.91 -5.37 6.47
CA LEU A 20 -7.46 -4.64 5.29
C LEU A 20 -8.25 -3.34 5.08
N ARG A 21 -9.56 -3.31 5.34
CA ARG A 21 -10.36 -2.07 5.31
C ARG A 21 -9.87 -1.05 6.33
N ARG A 22 -9.61 -1.50 7.57
CA ARG A 22 -9.05 -0.63 8.60
C ARG A 22 -7.66 -0.10 8.20
N PHE A 23 -6.80 -0.95 7.68
CA PHE A 23 -5.45 -0.53 7.32
C PHE A 23 -5.43 0.37 6.07
N TYR A 24 -5.95 -0.09 4.92
CA TYR A 24 -5.89 0.68 3.68
C TYR A 24 -6.84 1.88 3.70
N GLY A 25 -8.01 1.76 4.34
CA GLY A 25 -8.95 2.86 4.54
C GLY A 25 -8.48 3.83 5.61
N ASP A 26 -8.49 3.40 6.87
CA ASP A 26 -8.32 4.31 8.01
C ASP A 26 -6.84 4.70 8.22
N VAL A 27 -5.91 3.75 8.12
CA VAL A 27 -4.48 3.98 8.41
C VAL A 27 -3.74 4.60 7.23
N LEU A 28 -3.96 4.14 6.00
CA LEU A 28 -3.35 4.72 4.81
C LEU A 28 -4.14 5.92 4.28
N GLY A 29 -5.45 6.00 4.55
CA GLY A 29 -6.29 7.10 4.10
C GLY A 29 -6.78 6.93 2.65
N MET A 30 -6.82 5.70 2.14
CA MET A 30 -7.34 5.42 0.79
C MET A 30 -8.86 5.32 0.82
N THR A 31 -9.51 5.62 -0.31
CA THR A 31 -10.95 5.42 -0.48
C THR A 31 -11.21 3.99 -0.96
N GLN A 32 -12.06 3.26 -0.24
CA GLN A 32 -12.49 1.95 -0.70
C GLN A 32 -13.49 2.10 -1.86
N THR A 33 -13.29 1.34 -2.93
CA THR A 33 -14.21 1.29 -4.07
C THR A 33 -14.99 -0.03 -4.13
N PRO A 34 -16.23 -0.01 -4.66
CA PRO A 34 -17.00 -1.23 -4.84
C PRO A 34 -16.37 -2.10 -5.93
N LYS A 35 -16.29 -3.41 -5.67
CA LYS A 35 -15.93 -4.37 -6.71
C LYS A 35 -17.08 -4.51 -7.71
N PRO A 36 -16.80 -4.76 -9.00
CA PRO A 36 -17.82 -5.16 -9.95
C PRO A 36 -18.61 -6.38 -9.42
N PRO A 37 -19.94 -6.46 -9.65
CA PRO A 37 -20.77 -7.54 -9.12
C PRO A 37 -20.23 -8.95 -9.43
N ALA A 38 -19.72 -9.16 -10.65
CA ALA A 38 -19.15 -10.44 -11.08
C ALA A 38 -17.89 -10.87 -10.29
N LEU A 39 -17.21 -9.94 -9.63
CA LEU A 39 -16.00 -10.19 -8.84
C LEU A 39 -16.25 -10.15 -7.33
N ALA A 40 -17.42 -9.66 -6.88
CA ALA A 40 -17.73 -9.49 -5.47
C ALA A 40 -17.75 -10.82 -4.70
N ALA A 41 -18.27 -11.89 -5.32
CA ALA A 41 -18.33 -13.23 -4.73
C ALA A 41 -16.95 -13.85 -4.42
N ARG A 42 -15.85 -13.27 -4.93
CA ARG A 42 -14.48 -13.78 -4.74
C ARG A 42 -13.79 -13.23 -3.48
N GLY A 43 -14.50 -12.47 -2.65
CA GLY A 43 -13.92 -11.81 -1.46
C GLY A 43 -12.94 -10.68 -1.80
N GLY A 44 -12.29 -10.09 -0.80
CA GLY A 44 -11.29 -9.03 -0.98
C GLY A 44 -11.88 -7.62 -1.11
N CYS A 45 -11.01 -6.64 -1.32
CA CYS A 45 -11.35 -5.21 -1.29
C CYS A 45 -10.45 -4.37 -2.20
N TRP A 46 -11.01 -3.31 -2.77
CA TRP A 46 -10.32 -2.41 -3.70
C TRP A 46 -10.21 -1.01 -3.09
N PHE A 47 -9.07 -0.36 -3.30
CA PHE A 47 -8.79 0.97 -2.76
C PHE A 47 -8.15 1.88 -3.81
N GLU A 48 -8.46 3.17 -3.70
CA GLU A 48 -7.89 4.22 -4.53
C GLU A 48 -7.44 5.45 -3.74
N ALA A 49 -6.39 6.10 -4.23
CA ALA A 49 -5.93 7.40 -3.75
C ALA A 49 -5.26 8.15 -4.91
N GLY A 50 -5.99 9.10 -5.52
CA GLY A 50 -5.54 9.76 -6.74
C GLY A 50 -5.34 8.74 -7.88
N GLN A 51 -4.10 8.57 -8.34
CA GLN A 51 -3.75 7.60 -9.39
C GLN A 51 -3.38 6.20 -8.84
N VAL A 52 -3.27 6.05 -7.52
CA VAL A 52 -2.93 4.76 -6.90
C VAL A 52 -4.18 3.90 -6.85
N ARG A 53 -4.09 2.67 -7.38
CA ARG A 53 -5.15 1.65 -7.31
C ARG A 53 -4.58 0.33 -6.83
N LEU A 54 -5.08 -0.14 -5.69
CA LEU A 54 -4.67 -1.39 -5.06
C LEU A 54 -5.86 -2.35 -4.97
N HIS A 55 -5.71 -3.53 -5.56
CA HIS A 55 -6.70 -4.60 -5.49
C HIS A 55 -6.19 -5.68 -4.55
N LEU A 56 -6.90 -5.90 -3.44
CA LEU A 56 -6.57 -6.95 -2.48
C LEU A 56 -7.43 -8.18 -2.80
N GLY A 57 -6.79 -9.19 -3.38
CA GLY A 57 -7.43 -10.40 -3.87
C GLY A 57 -7.23 -11.57 -2.91
N ILE A 58 -8.29 -12.35 -2.66
CA ILE A 58 -8.21 -13.53 -1.80
C ILE A 58 -7.48 -14.68 -2.50
N GLU A 59 -6.52 -15.27 -1.79
CA GLU A 59 -5.74 -16.43 -2.21
C GLU A 59 -5.78 -17.52 -1.13
N ARG A 60 -6.11 -18.76 -1.51
CA ARG A 60 -6.29 -19.88 -0.57
C ARG A 60 -4.98 -20.29 0.12
N ASP A 61 -3.88 -20.28 -0.62
CA ASP A 61 -2.56 -20.73 -0.16
C ASP A 61 -1.62 -19.52 0.02
N PHE A 62 -2.19 -18.42 0.52
CA PHE A 62 -1.56 -17.11 0.62
C PHE A 62 -0.18 -17.16 1.31
N ARG A 63 0.78 -16.45 0.72
CA ARG A 63 2.08 -16.15 1.31
C ARG A 63 2.38 -14.66 1.14
N PRO A 64 2.77 -13.94 2.21
CA PRO A 64 3.05 -12.52 2.12
C PRO A 64 4.18 -12.22 1.14
N ALA A 65 3.97 -11.21 0.29
CA ALA A 65 5.01 -10.69 -0.59
C ALA A 65 5.99 -9.82 0.21
N ARG A 66 7.06 -10.44 0.73
CA ARG A 66 8.06 -9.77 1.57
C ARG A 66 9.13 -9.00 0.79
N LYS A 67 9.19 -9.18 -0.53
CA LYS A 67 10.16 -8.52 -1.41
C LYS A 67 9.51 -7.78 -2.57
N ALA A 68 8.61 -8.40 -3.33
CA ALA A 68 7.82 -7.67 -4.31
C ALA A 68 6.82 -6.76 -3.59
N HIS A 69 6.75 -5.49 -3.98
CA HIS A 69 5.87 -4.51 -3.34
C HIS A 69 5.56 -3.36 -4.32
N PRO A 70 4.43 -2.66 -4.13
CA PRO A 70 4.20 -1.36 -4.76
C PRO A 70 5.05 -0.28 -4.07
N GLY A 71 5.67 0.58 -4.89
CA GLY A 71 6.30 1.83 -4.45
C GLY A 71 5.29 2.98 -4.53
N LEU A 72 4.90 3.51 -3.38
CA LEU A 72 3.84 4.50 -3.23
C LEU A 72 4.45 5.88 -2.96
N ARG A 73 4.25 6.80 -3.90
CA ARG A 73 4.69 8.19 -3.70
C ARG A 73 3.78 8.88 -2.68
N VAL A 74 4.39 9.53 -1.70
CA VAL A 74 3.70 10.29 -0.66
C VAL A 74 4.18 11.73 -0.62
N THR A 75 3.38 12.59 -0.01
CA THR A 75 3.76 13.98 0.31
C THR A 75 3.91 14.10 1.82
N GLY A 76 4.99 14.73 2.28
CA GLY A 76 5.28 14.89 3.70
C GLY A 76 5.58 13.55 4.38
N ILE A 77 6.57 12.82 3.86
CA ILE A 77 6.87 11.44 4.24
C ILE A 77 7.07 11.24 5.75
N GLU A 78 7.65 12.22 6.45
CA GLU A 78 7.83 12.20 7.90
C GLU A 78 6.50 12.22 8.66
N ALA A 79 5.60 13.13 8.26
CA ALA A 79 4.28 13.22 8.85
C ALA A 79 3.44 11.98 8.54
N TYR A 80 3.57 11.43 7.33
CA TYR A 80 2.89 10.21 6.94
C TYR A 80 3.41 8.99 7.71
N ALA A 81 4.73 8.86 7.88
CA ALA A 81 5.33 7.82 8.71
C ALA A 81 4.87 7.92 10.18
N ALA A 82 4.84 9.14 10.75
CA ALA A 82 4.36 9.39 12.11
C ALA A 82 2.88 9.01 12.27
N ARG A 83 2.03 9.31 11.28
CA ARG A 83 0.63 8.88 11.27
C ARG A 83 0.52 7.36 11.31
N LEU A 84 1.22 6.65 10.42
CA LEU A 84 1.19 5.18 10.39
C LEU A 84 1.67 4.58 11.72
N ALA A 85 2.75 5.13 12.29
CA ALA A 85 3.28 4.71 13.59
C ALA A 85 2.27 4.93 14.74
N ALA A 86 1.50 6.03 14.73
CA ALA A 86 0.45 6.30 15.70
C ALA A 86 -0.70 5.26 15.64
N HIS A 87 -0.90 4.61 14.50
CA HIS A 87 -1.81 3.48 14.33
C HIS A 87 -1.17 2.12 14.63
N GLY A 88 0.04 2.10 15.19
CA GLY A 88 0.76 0.89 15.59
C GLY A 88 1.51 0.18 14.45
N VAL A 89 1.66 0.83 13.29
CA VAL A 89 2.42 0.27 12.16
C VAL A 89 3.91 0.39 12.42
N ARG A 90 4.66 -0.70 12.21
CA ARG A 90 6.12 -0.68 12.27
C ARG A 90 6.68 -0.01 11.01
N ILE A 91 7.45 1.05 11.21
CA ILE A 91 8.15 1.78 10.15
C ILE A 91 9.60 1.34 10.08
N THR A 92 10.08 0.98 8.88
CA THR A 92 11.48 0.66 8.62
C THR A 92 12.04 1.65 7.62
N TRP A 93 12.74 2.67 8.09
CA TRP A 93 13.42 3.64 7.23
C TRP A 93 14.55 3.00 6.45
N ASP A 94 14.76 3.48 5.22
CA ASP A 94 15.86 3.04 4.37
C ASP A 94 16.51 4.23 3.65
N GLY A 95 17.83 4.35 3.83
CA GLY A 95 18.68 5.40 3.26
C GLY A 95 19.39 5.01 1.97
N ASP A 96 19.20 3.79 1.47
CA ASP A 96 19.99 3.23 0.37
C ASP A 96 19.50 3.66 -1.02
N LEU A 97 18.44 4.48 -1.13
CA LEU A 97 17.93 5.02 -2.40
C LEU A 97 18.34 6.50 -2.59
N PRO A 98 19.34 6.80 -3.43
CA PRO A 98 19.73 8.17 -3.72
C PRO A 98 18.56 9.02 -4.24
N GLY A 99 18.50 10.27 -3.79
CA GLY A 99 17.51 11.26 -4.22
C GLY A 99 16.10 11.06 -3.67
N HIS A 100 15.88 10.09 -2.77
CA HIS A 100 14.58 9.87 -2.14
C HIS A 100 14.74 9.62 -0.64
N ARG A 101 13.75 10.06 0.13
CA ARG A 101 13.47 9.49 1.45
C ARG A 101 12.48 8.37 1.24
N ARG A 102 12.69 7.23 1.89
CA ARG A 102 11.74 6.12 1.85
C ARG A 102 11.68 5.33 3.14
N PHE A 103 10.55 4.68 3.36
CA PHE A 103 10.40 3.65 4.38
C PHE A 103 9.56 2.49 3.87
N TYR A 104 9.71 1.35 4.53
CA TYR A 104 8.87 0.18 4.35
C TYR A 104 7.94 -0.04 5.54
N ALA A 105 6.75 -0.53 5.26
CA ALA A 105 5.83 -1.05 6.25
C ALA A 105 5.14 -2.29 5.69
N ASP A 106 4.73 -3.19 6.58
CA ASP A 106 3.94 -4.36 6.19
C ASP A 106 2.45 -4.07 6.44
N ASP A 107 1.60 -4.55 5.55
CA ASP A 107 0.15 -4.56 5.78
C ASP A 107 -0.25 -5.63 6.83
N PRO A 108 -1.52 -5.69 7.26
CA PRO A 108 -1.96 -6.61 8.31
C PRO A 108 -1.74 -8.10 8.02
N VAL A 109 -1.51 -8.46 6.75
CA VAL A 109 -1.28 -9.84 6.32
C VAL A 109 0.18 -10.09 5.93
N GLY A 110 1.05 -9.09 6.12
CA GLY A 110 2.50 -9.18 5.98
C GLY A 110 3.03 -8.82 4.59
N ASN A 111 2.20 -8.28 3.67
CA ASN A 111 2.70 -7.79 2.40
C ASN A 111 3.50 -6.50 2.63
N ARG A 112 4.69 -6.42 2.04
CA ARG A 112 5.49 -5.20 2.09
C ARG A 112 4.88 -4.10 1.21
N LEU A 113 4.90 -2.88 1.72
CA LEU A 113 4.64 -1.64 1.00
C LEU A 113 5.86 -0.72 1.13
N GLU A 114 6.18 0.02 0.08
CA GLU A 114 7.20 1.08 0.11
C GLU A 114 6.51 2.44 0.00
N PHE A 115 6.95 3.39 0.80
CA PHE A 115 6.52 4.78 0.73
C PHE A 115 7.73 5.65 0.46
N LEU A 116 7.65 6.54 -0.52
CA LEU A 116 8.79 7.34 -0.96
C LEU A 116 8.41 8.76 -1.37
N GLU A 117 9.31 9.69 -1.09
CA GLU A 117 9.21 11.10 -1.48
C GLU A 117 10.58 11.56 -2.00
N PRO A 118 10.66 12.26 -3.16
CA PRO A 118 11.92 12.82 -3.64
C PRO A 118 12.51 13.79 -2.63
N VAL A 119 13.83 13.73 -2.45
CA VAL A 119 14.56 14.79 -1.77
C VAL A 119 14.71 15.94 -2.76
N THR A 120 14.02 17.04 -2.53
CA THR A 120 14.30 18.26 -3.28
C THR A 120 15.76 18.65 -2.99
N PRO A 121 16.62 18.82 -4.01
CA PRO A 121 17.93 19.41 -3.78
C PRO A 121 17.72 20.77 -3.10
N GLY A 122 18.49 21.07 -2.06
CA GLY A 122 18.59 22.44 -1.59
C GLY A 122 18.98 23.35 -2.76
N PRO A 123 18.65 24.66 -2.73
CA PRO A 123 19.22 25.58 -3.70
C PRO A 123 20.75 25.44 -3.70
N PRO A 124 21.40 25.63 -4.86
CA PRO A 124 22.85 25.56 -4.99
C PRO A 124 23.56 26.54 -4.05
#